data_AF-A0A1E7ER88-F1
#
_entry.id   AF-A0A1E7ER88-F1
#
_cell.length_a   1.000
_cell.length_b   1.000
_cell.length_c   1.000
_cell.angle_alpha   90.00
_cell.angle_beta   90.00
_cell.angle_gamma   90.00
#
_symmetry.space_group_name_H-M   'P 1'
#
loop_
_entity.id
_entity.type
_entity.pdbx_description
1 polymer ?
#
loop_
_entity_poly.entity_id
_entity_poly.type
_entity_poly.pdbx_seq_one_letter_code
_entity_poly.pdbx_strand_id
1 'polypeptide(L)'
;MLSPKRFGLCEGDCDIDEDCADGLFCFMKESGVATVPGCDVFDTSRTDYCILNTHKTLANSAEPPILFAYLENPPDITNLPLQLCQGDCDSDADCGNDLICYEKPSTEILVPGCSGISITRTDFCIDP
;
A
#
# COMPACT_ATOMS: atom_id res chain seq x y z
N MET A 1 -27.00 -0.01 -23.49
CA MET A 1 -25.80 -0.70 -22.99
C MET A 1 -25.53 -0.11 -21.63
N LEU A 2 -25.60 -0.93 -20.57
CA LEU A 2 -25.31 -0.48 -19.22
C LEU A 2 -23.79 -0.44 -19.09
N SER A 3 -23.21 0.75 -18.96
CA SER A 3 -21.82 0.89 -18.58
C SER A 3 -21.61 0.21 -17.22
N PRO A 4 -20.57 -0.63 -17.02
CA PRO A 4 -20.25 -1.12 -15.68
C PRO A 4 -20.04 0.09 -14.77
N LYS A 5 -20.66 0.07 -13.59
CA LYS A 5 -20.54 1.15 -12.62
C LYS A 5 -19.10 1.11 -12.10
N ARG A 6 -18.32 2.14 -12.43
CA ARG A 6 -17.01 2.34 -11.84
C ARG A 6 -17.13 3.20 -10.59
N PHE A 7 -16.65 2.69 -9.47
CA PHE A 7 -16.70 3.31 -8.16
C PHE A 7 -15.62 4.40 -8.04
N GLY A 8 -16.00 5.55 -7.50
CA GLY A 8 -15.11 6.67 -7.24
C GLY A 8 -14.27 6.50 -5.97
N LEU A 9 -13.45 7.51 -5.66
CA LEU A 9 -12.65 7.53 -4.44
C LEU A 9 -13.54 7.44 -3.20
N CYS A 10 -13.20 6.55 -2.27
CA CYS A 10 -13.95 6.24 -1.05
C CYS A 10 -15.35 5.67 -1.30
N GLU A 11 -15.63 5.20 -2.52
CA GLU A 11 -16.80 4.38 -2.81
C GLU A 11 -16.42 2.89 -2.73
N GLY A 12 -17.36 2.06 -2.30
CA GLY A 12 -17.08 0.66 -2.00
C GLY A 12 -17.88 -0.36 -2.80
N ASP A 13 -17.66 -1.62 -2.44
CA ASP A 13 -18.07 -2.84 -3.15
C ASP A 13 -17.29 -3.07 -4.47
N CYS A 14 -16.04 -2.61 -4.57
CA CYS A 14 -15.16 -3.06 -5.64
C CYS A 14 -14.69 -4.49 -5.35
N ASP A 15 -14.61 -5.34 -6.37
CA ASP A 15 -14.02 -6.69 -6.24
C ASP A 15 -12.61 -6.72 -6.87
N ILE A 16 -12.37 -5.86 -7.87
CA ILE A 16 -11.10 -5.68 -8.59
C ILE A 16 -10.83 -4.21 -8.91
N ASP A 17 -9.59 -3.87 -9.26
CA ASP A 17 -9.20 -2.50 -9.61
C ASP A 17 -10.01 -1.90 -10.78
N GLU A 18 -10.44 -2.74 -11.74
CA GLU A 18 -11.25 -2.30 -12.88
C GLU A 18 -12.67 -1.86 -12.52
N ASP A 19 -13.14 -2.22 -11.32
CA ASP A 19 -14.40 -1.73 -10.75
C ASP A 19 -14.26 -0.30 -10.23
N CYS A 20 -13.04 0.22 -10.11
CA CYS A 20 -12.78 1.59 -9.71
C CYS A 20 -12.64 2.54 -10.91
N ALA A 21 -12.84 3.83 -10.65
CA ALA A 21 -12.50 4.88 -11.61
C ALA A 21 -11.00 4.87 -11.92
N ASP A 22 -10.63 5.35 -13.11
CA ASP A 22 -9.23 5.31 -13.56
C ASP A 22 -8.29 5.98 -12.54
N GLY A 23 -7.21 5.28 -12.17
CA GLY A 23 -6.21 5.77 -11.21
C GLY A 23 -6.47 5.42 -9.74
N LEU A 24 -7.55 4.68 -9.47
CA LEU A 24 -7.85 4.12 -8.16
C LEU A 24 -7.54 2.61 -8.14
N PHE A 25 -7.34 2.06 -6.94
CA PHE A 25 -7.21 0.63 -6.71
C PHE A 25 -8.25 0.16 -5.69
N CYS A 26 -8.62 -1.11 -5.77
CA CYS A 26 -9.55 -1.72 -4.86
C CYS A 26 -8.83 -2.17 -3.58
N PHE A 27 -9.10 -1.48 -2.47
CA PHE A 27 -8.61 -1.85 -1.15
C PHE A 27 -9.56 -2.86 -0.53
N MET A 28 -9.12 -4.12 -0.49
CA MET A 28 -9.85 -5.20 0.14
C MET A 28 -9.80 -5.05 1.66
N LYS A 29 -10.96 -4.87 2.30
CA LYS A 29 -11.00 -4.48 3.70
C LYS A 29 -11.03 -5.70 4.62
N GLU A 30 -9.98 -5.85 5.43
CA GLU A 30 -9.93 -6.92 6.41
C GLU A 30 -10.94 -6.76 7.56
N SER A 31 -11.36 -7.88 8.13
CA SER A 31 -12.23 -7.86 9.32
C SER A 31 -11.51 -7.25 10.52
N GLY A 32 -12.15 -6.25 11.14
CA GLY A 32 -11.63 -5.60 12.35
C GLY A 32 -10.85 -4.31 12.09
N VAL A 33 -10.56 -3.99 10.84
CA VAL A 33 -10.05 -2.67 10.44
C VAL A 33 -11.24 -1.75 10.22
N ALA A 34 -11.39 -0.67 10.99
CA ALA A 34 -12.53 0.25 10.87
C ALA A 34 -12.31 1.43 9.91
N THR A 35 -11.06 1.62 9.47
CA THR A 35 -10.61 2.79 8.72
C THR A 35 -10.22 2.41 7.31
N VAL A 36 -10.59 3.24 6.36
CA VAL A 36 -10.19 3.10 4.96
C VAL A 36 -9.04 4.09 4.68
N PRO A 37 -7.87 3.64 4.21
CA PRO A 37 -6.73 4.53 3.97
C PRO A 37 -7.08 5.69 3.03
N GLY A 38 -6.77 6.92 3.44
CA GLY A 38 -7.06 8.12 2.64
C GLY A 38 -8.54 8.52 2.57
N CYS A 39 -9.42 7.88 3.33
CA CYS A 39 -10.85 8.15 3.35
C CYS A 39 -11.33 8.45 4.77
N ASP A 40 -12.12 9.50 4.94
CA ASP A 40 -12.81 9.83 6.20
C ASP A 40 -14.10 9.00 6.32
N VAL A 41 -13.95 7.68 6.21
CA VAL A 41 -15.03 6.70 6.29
C VAL A 41 -14.75 5.79 7.47
N PHE A 42 -15.71 5.73 8.39
CA PHE A 42 -15.72 4.76 9.47
C PHE A 42 -16.70 3.65 9.11
N ASP A 43 -16.14 2.51 8.71
CA ASP A 43 -16.92 1.33 8.33
C ASP A 43 -16.38 0.12 9.09
N THR A 44 -17.25 -0.59 9.80
CA THR A 44 -16.88 -1.82 10.53
C THR A 44 -17.20 -3.09 9.73
N SER A 45 -17.79 -2.94 8.54
CA SER A 45 -18.10 -4.04 7.64
C SER A 45 -16.85 -4.52 6.87
N ARG A 46 -17.02 -5.49 5.97
CA ARG A 46 -15.98 -5.95 5.03
C ARG A 46 -16.18 -5.33 3.65
N THR A 47 -16.71 -4.11 3.60
CA THR A 47 -16.88 -3.39 2.32
C THR A 47 -15.49 -3.01 1.81
N ASP A 48 -15.19 -3.41 0.59
CA ASP A 48 -13.96 -3.05 -0.11
C ASP A 48 -14.12 -1.65 -0.69
N TYR A 49 -13.05 -0.86 -0.78
CA TYR A 49 -13.14 0.55 -1.17
C TYR A 49 -12.14 0.92 -2.25
N CYS A 50 -12.58 1.71 -3.23
CA CYS A 50 -11.69 2.33 -4.19
C CYS A 50 -10.93 3.47 -3.52
N ILE A 51 -9.63 3.32 -3.36
CA ILE A 51 -8.77 4.35 -2.79
C ILE A 51 -7.74 4.82 -3.81
N LEU A 52 -7.15 5.98 -3.56
CA LEU A 52 -6.05 6.46 -4.40
C LEU A 52 -4.92 5.45 -4.32
N ASN A 53 -4.42 5.00 -5.47
CA ASN A 53 -3.18 4.27 -5.50
C ASN A 53 -2.07 5.26 -5.20
N THR A 54 -1.75 5.41 -3.92
CA THR A 54 -0.65 6.24 -3.43
C THR A 54 0.66 5.86 -4.12
N HIS A 55 0.80 4.66 -4.69
CA HIS A 55 1.98 4.27 -5.47
C HIS A 55 1.97 4.77 -6.94
N LYS A 56 0.80 5.10 -7.53
CA LYS A 56 0.70 5.59 -8.93
C LYS A 56 0.48 7.11 -9.02
N THR A 57 -0.11 7.74 -8.01
CA THR A 57 -0.37 9.19 -8.01
C THR A 57 0.72 10.03 -7.35
N LEU A 58 1.68 9.43 -6.63
CA LEU A 58 2.82 10.14 -6.02
C LEU A 58 3.92 10.55 -7.02
N ALA A 59 3.79 10.25 -8.31
CA ALA A 59 4.69 10.82 -9.32
C ALA A 59 4.60 12.37 -9.37
N ASN A 60 3.59 12.99 -8.74
CA ASN A 60 3.38 14.46 -8.74
C ASN A 60 3.03 15.07 -7.36
N SER A 61 3.10 14.33 -6.25
CA SER A 61 2.84 14.90 -4.91
C SER A 61 4.14 14.99 -4.11
N ALA A 62 4.43 16.16 -3.55
CA ALA A 62 5.67 16.46 -2.83
C ALA A 62 5.80 15.79 -1.44
N GLU A 63 4.93 14.83 -1.09
CA GLU A 63 4.99 14.13 0.20
C GLU A 63 5.45 12.68 0.02
N PRO A 64 6.38 12.19 0.85
CA PRO A 64 6.87 10.81 0.76
C PRO A 64 5.75 9.79 1.11
N PRO A 65 5.70 8.63 0.44
CA PRO A 65 4.76 7.56 0.75
C PRO A 65 4.89 7.07 2.20
N ILE A 66 3.78 6.62 2.80
CA ILE A 66 3.76 6.16 4.20
C ILE A 66 4.33 4.75 4.30
N LEU A 67 5.10 4.48 5.36
CA LEU A 67 5.58 3.14 5.70
C LEU A 67 4.44 2.16 5.98
N PHE A 68 4.49 1.00 5.33
CA PHE A 68 3.59 -0.11 5.57
C PHE A 68 4.41 -1.39 5.73
N ALA A 69 4.18 -2.16 6.78
CA ALA A 69 4.93 -3.38 7.06
C ALA A 69 3.98 -4.55 7.27
N TYR A 70 4.19 -5.62 6.50
CA TYR A 70 3.63 -6.93 6.82
C TYR A 70 4.44 -7.54 7.97
N LEU A 71 3.76 -8.15 8.95
CA LEU A 71 4.40 -8.70 10.15
C LEU A 71 4.97 -10.12 9.96
N GLU A 72 4.90 -10.64 8.74
CA GLU A 72 5.34 -11.97 8.36
C GLU A 72 6.73 -11.89 7.72
N ASN A 73 7.60 -12.85 8.07
CA ASN A 73 8.91 -13.01 7.47
C ASN A 73 9.15 -14.51 7.22
N PRO A 74 9.20 -14.97 5.95
CA PRO A 74 9.18 -14.18 4.70
C PRO A 74 7.80 -13.55 4.42
N PRO A 75 7.73 -12.48 3.58
CA PRO A 75 6.47 -11.87 3.17
C PRO A 75 5.58 -12.88 2.42
N ASP A 76 4.27 -12.88 2.68
CA ASP A 76 3.34 -13.72 1.92
C ASP A 76 3.47 -13.42 0.42
N ILE A 77 3.58 -14.47 -0.38
CA ILE A 77 3.69 -14.38 -1.85
C ILE A 77 2.50 -13.64 -2.47
N THR A 78 1.34 -13.59 -1.79
CA THR A 78 0.19 -12.80 -2.27
C THR A 78 0.39 -11.29 -2.15
N ASN A 79 1.36 -10.84 -1.35
CA ASN A 79 1.71 -9.43 -1.16
C ASN A 79 2.90 -8.99 -2.04
N LEU A 80 3.48 -9.91 -2.81
CA LEU A 80 4.59 -9.62 -3.73
C LEU A 80 4.08 -9.23 -5.13
N PRO A 81 4.77 -8.31 -5.83
CA PRO A 81 5.95 -7.57 -5.36
C PRO A 81 5.57 -6.38 -4.44
N LEU A 82 6.33 -6.20 -3.37
CA LEU A 82 6.25 -5.07 -2.44
C LEU A 82 6.57 -3.76 -3.15
N GLN A 83 5.79 -2.72 -2.88
CA GLN A 83 5.98 -1.39 -3.47
C GLN A 83 6.82 -0.48 -2.58
N LEU A 84 7.15 0.72 -3.08
CA LEU A 84 7.91 1.73 -2.32
C LEU A 84 7.31 1.95 -0.92
N CYS A 85 8.18 1.94 0.10
CA CYS A 85 7.84 2.05 1.52
C CYS A 85 7.07 0.85 2.11
N GLN A 86 7.02 -0.29 1.41
CA GLN A 86 6.47 -1.54 1.92
C GLN A 86 7.58 -2.50 2.36
N GLY A 87 7.38 -3.14 3.51
CA GLY A 87 8.23 -4.20 4.06
C GLY A 87 7.40 -5.43 4.44
N ASP A 88 7.96 -6.58 4.80
CA ASP A 88 9.35 -6.89 5.13
C ASP A 88 10.05 -7.58 3.93
N CYS A 89 10.73 -6.84 3.05
CA CYS A 89 11.41 -7.47 1.91
C CYS A 89 12.63 -8.28 2.39
N ASP A 90 12.90 -9.45 1.79
CA ASP A 90 14.11 -10.23 2.10
C ASP A 90 15.19 -10.03 1.02
N SER A 91 14.80 -9.61 -0.18
CA SER A 91 15.68 -9.33 -1.30
C SER A 91 15.06 -8.35 -2.30
N ASP A 92 15.88 -7.81 -3.21
CA ASP A 92 15.40 -6.95 -4.31
C ASP A 92 14.32 -7.63 -5.18
N ALA A 93 14.29 -8.96 -5.24
CA ALA A 93 13.30 -9.71 -5.99
C ALA A 93 11.89 -9.67 -5.38
N ASP A 94 11.79 -9.30 -4.10
CA ASP A 94 10.52 -9.10 -3.41
C ASP A 94 9.93 -7.73 -3.71
N CYS A 95 10.73 -6.80 -4.25
CA CYS A 95 10.31 -5.44 -4.55
C CYS A 95 9.76 -5.29 -5.98
N GLY A 96 8.94 -4.27 -6.16
CA GLY A 96 8.48 -3.81 -7.46
C GLY A 96 9.64 -3.36 -8.34
N ASN A 97 9.40 -3.24 -9.64
CA ASN A 97 10.43 -2.81 -10.59
C ASN A 97 11.07 -1.50 -10.16
N ASP A 98 12.39 -1.39 -10.36
CA ASP A 98 13.21 -0.21 -10.07
C ASP A 98 13.41 0.11 -8.57
N LEU A 99 12.99 -0.78 -7.66
CA LEU A 99 13.21 -0.64 -6.21
C LEU A 99 14.26 -1.64 -5.71
N ILE A 100 14.88 -1.30 -4.58
CA ILE A 100 15.82 -2.17 -3.86
C ILE A 100 15.29 -2.49 -2.46
N CYS A 101 15.67 -3.64 -1.93
CA CYS A 101 15.38 -3.97 -0.55
C CYS A 101 16.41 -3.31 0.38
N TYR A 102 15.94 -2.33 1.16
CA TYR A 102 16.75 -1.65 2.15
C TYR A 102 16.67 -2.37 3.48
N GLU A 103 17.75 -3.08 3.81
CA GLU A 103 17.97 -3.69 5.11
C GLU A 103 18.12 -2.62 6.18
N LYS A 104 17.05 -2.36 6.94
CA LYS A 104 17.02 -1.21 7.85
C LYS A 104 17.80 -1.54 9.14
N PRO A 105 18.84 -0.76 9.50
CA PRO A 105 19.55 -0.97 10.75
C PRO A 105 18.65 -0.85 11.97
N SER A 106 18.89 -1.66 13.01
CA SER A 106 18.12 -1.61 14.27
C SER A 106 18.30 -0.31 15.06
N THR A 107 19.34 0.48 14.71
CA THR A 107 19.64 1.78 15.32
C THR A 107 18.94 2.94 14.63
N GLU A 108 18.37 2.71 13.45
CA GLU A 108 17.64 3.72 12.70
C GLU A 108 16.14 3.50 12.87
N ILE A 109 15.38 4.57 12.75
CA ILE A 109 13.92 4.54 12.84
C ILE A 109 13.23 5.14 11.62
N LEU A 110 14.01 5.78 10.75
CA LEU A 110 13.56 6.39 9.52
C LEU A 110 13.89 5.47 8.35
N VAL A 111 13.09 5.54 7.29
CA VAL A 111 13.34 4.84 6.03
C VAL A 111 13.50 5.90 4.94
N PRO A 112 14.59 5.85 4.13
CA PRO A 112 14.83 6.82 3.07
C PRO A 112 13.62 6.94 2.13
N GLY A 113 13.24 8.18 1.81
CA GLY A 113 12.14 8.43 0.87
C GLY A 113 10.75 8.08 1.39
N CYS A 114 10.61 7.73 2.68
CA CYS A 114 9.33 7.31 3.26
C CYS A 114 8.92 8.19 4.44
N SER A 115 7.61 8.35 4.61
CA SER A 115 6.96 9.01 5.73
C SER A 115 6.61 8.01 6.82
N GLY A 116 6.84 8.37 8.07
CA GLY A 116 6.57 7.53 9.23
C GLY A 116 7.84 7.02 9.90
N ILE A 117 7.67 6.16 10.89
CA ILE A 117 8.74 5.65 11.74
C ILE A 117 8.58 4.14 11.84
N SER A 118 9.67 3.40 11.62
CA SER A 118 9.75 1.97 11.89
C SER A 118 10.68 1.72 13.07
N ILE A 119 10.10 1.26 14.20
CA ILE A 119 10.86 0.92 15.42
C ILE A 119 11.33 -0.54 15.45
N THR A 120 11.00 -1.32 14.41
CA THR A 120 11.37 -2.72 14.24
C THR A 120 12.59 -2.85 13.33
N ARG A 121 13.10 -4.07 13.19
CA ARG A 121 14.14 -4.44 12.20
C ARG A 121 13.53 -4.86 10.86
N THR A 122 12.45 -4.19 10.46
CA THR A 122 11.76 -4.47 9.20
C THR A 122 12.52 -3.82 8.05
N ASP A 123 12.67 -4.56 6.97
CA ASP A 123 13.33 -4.16 5.73
C ASP A 123 12.26 -3.63 4.76
N PHE A 124 12.62 -2.63 3.96
CA PHE A 124 11.63 -1.92 3.14
C PHE A 124 12.11 -1.73 1.71
N CYS A 125 11.21 -1.85 0.75
CA CYS A 125 11.48 -1.48 -0.63
C CYS A 125 11.61 0.04 -0.73
N ILE A 126 12.76 0.53 -1.21
CA ILE A 126 13.05 1.95 -1.44
C ILE A 126 13.51 2.21 -2.87
N ASP A 127 13.47 3.47 -3.27
CA ASP A 127 14.20 3.96 -4.45
C ASP A 127 15.72 3.95 -4.14
N PRO A 128 16.57 3.31 -4.97
CA PRO A 128 18.02 3.15 -4.72
C PRO A 128 18.85 4.43 -4.49
#